data_AF-D5JXY6-F1
#
_entry.id   AF-D5JXY6-F1
#
_cell.length_a   1.000
_cell.length_b   1.000
_cell.length_c   1.000
_cell.angle_alpha   90.00
_cell.angle_beta   90.00
_cell.angle_gamma   90.00
#
_symmetry.space_group_name_H-M   'P 1'
#
loop_
_entity.id
_entity.type
_entity.pdbx_description
1 polymer ?
#
loop_
_entity_poly.entity_id
_entity_poly.type
_entity_poly.pdbx_seq_one_letter_code
_entity_poly.pdbx_strand_id
1 'polypeptide(L)'
;VAKESADIIVLDDNFRTIVNVAKWGRSVYINIQKFVQFQLTVNVVALMINFISACASGSAPLTAVQLLWVNLIMDTLGALALATEPPHDGLTSRPPVGRDVSFITKTMWRNIIGHSIYQLAILLTFNFAGKQILRLEGSDATKIQNTFIFNTFVFCQVFNEINSRDMDKINIFRGIFSSWIFLGVMFATVVFQVIIIEFLGTFASTTPLSWQLWLISVLNGAASLIVAVILKLIPVERETSKHHDGYDLLPSGPELA
;
A
#
# COMPACT_ATOMS: atom_id res chain seq x y z
N VAL A 1 22.43 36.08 9.19
CA VAL A 1 21.12 36.45 9.77
C VAL A 1 19.94 35.89 8.97
N ALA A 2 19.47 36.52 7.87
CA ALA A 2 18.25 36.04 7.18
C ALA A 2 18.35 34.59 6.65
N LYS A 3 19.52 34.19 6.11
CA LYS A 3 19.79 32.81 5.70
C LYS A 3 19.87 31.82 6.87
N GLU A 4 20.27 32.27 8.04
CA GLU A 4 20.41 31.44 9.24
C GLU A 4 19.09 31.26 9.99
N SER A 5 18.07 32.07 9.66
CA SER A 5 16.74 32.02 10.26
C SER A 5 15.66 31.47 9.31
N ALA A 6 16.03 31.07 8.10
CA ALA A 6 15.10 30.56 7.09
C ALA A 6 15.11 29.02 7.04
N ASP A 7 13.93 28.40 7.00
CA ASP A 7 13.79 26.94 6.84
C ASP A 7 14.20 26.45 5.44
N ILE A 8 14.10 27.32 4.44
CA ILE A 8 14.42 27.03 3.04
C ILE A 8 15.20 28.21 2.46
N ILE A 9 16.36 27.93 1.86
CA ILE A 9 17.20 28.91 1.18
C ILE A 9 17.15 28.64 -0.32
N VAL A 10 16.68 29.62 -1.10
CA VAL A 10 16.70 29.57 -2.57
C VAL A 10 18.08 30.03 -3.03
N LEU A 11 18.81 29.17 -3.74
CA LEU A 11 20.20 29.42 -4.15
C LEU A 11 20.32 30.17 -5.48
N ASP A 12 19.29 30.10 -6.33
CA ASP A 12 19.28 30.61 -7.70
C ASP A 12 18.49 31.93 -7.85
N ASP A 13 18.07 32.54 -6.74
CA ASP A 13 17.27 33.76 -6.66
C ASP A 13 16.03 33.78 -7.58
N ASN A 14 15.50 32.60 -7.94
CA ASN A 14 14.39 32.46 -8.86
C ASN A 14 13.09 32.07 -8.15
N PHE A 15 12.05 32.90 -8.28
CA PHE A 15 10.71 32.62 -7.74
C PHE A 15 10.11 31.30 -8.27
N ARG A 16 10.55 30.83 -9.46
CA ARG A 16 10.13 29.51 -9.98
C ARG A 16 10.56 28.35 -9.06
N THR A 17 11.69 28.48 -8.36
CA THR A 17 12.18 27.48 -7.42
C THR A 17 11.21 27.31 -6.24
N ILE A 18 10.58 28.39 -5.78
CA ILE A 18 9.57 28.34 -4.71
C ILE A 18 8.36 27.51 -5.15
N VAL A 19 7.87 27.72 -6.38
CA VAL A 19 6.74 26.96 -6.94
C VAL A 19 7.11 25.48 -7.09
N ASN A 20 8.33 25.18 -7.55
CA ASN A 20 8.82 23.81 -7.67
C ASN A 20 8.90 23.11 -6.31
N VAL A 21 9.44 23.78 -5.29
CA VAL A 21 9.51 23.26 -3.92
C VAL A 21 8.10 22.99 -3.37
N ALA A 22 7.14 23.89 -3.60
CA ALA A 22 5.75 23.66 -3.21
C ALA A 22 5.12 22.44 -3.93
N LYS A 23 5.40 22.26 -5.23
CA LYS A 23 4.96 21.09 -6.01
C LYS A 23 5.55 19.79 -5.45
N TRP A 24 6.84 19.79 -5.11
CA TRP A 24 7.51 18.65 -4.48
C TRP A 24 6.97 18.36 -3.09
N GLY A 25 6.74 19.37 -2.25
CA GLY A 25 6.13 19.21 -0.93
C GLY A 25 4.75 18.55 -0.99
N ARG A 26 3.90 18.97 -1.93
CA ARG A 26 2.60 18.31 -2.18
C ARG A 26 2.75 16.86 -2.61
N SER A 27 3.73 16.57 -3.45
CA SER A 27 4.03 15.20 -3.90
C SER A 27 4.45 14.31 -2.73
N VAL A 28 5.36 14.79 -1.88
CA VAL A 28 5.81 14.07 -0.68
C VAL A 28 4.64 13.78 0.25
N TYR A 29 3.79 14.75 0.52
CA TYR A 29 2.60 14.55 1.37
C TYR A 29 1.69 13.42 0.84
N ILE A 30 1.40 13.43 -0.47
CA ILE A 30 0.57 12.39 -1.10
C ILE A 30 1.27 11.04 -1.12
N ASN A 31 2.58 10.99 -1.36
CA ASN A 31 3.36 9.76 -1.32
C ASN A 31 3.35 9.13 0.08
N ILE A 32 3.45 9.94 1.15
CA ILE A 32 3.32 9.46 2.53
C ILE A 32 1.90 8.93 2.78
N GLN A 33 0.85 9.59 2.27
CA GLN A 33 -0.52 9.06 2.39
C GLN A 33 -0.66 7.69 1.71
N LYS A 34 -0.12 7.50 0.49
CA LYS A 34 -0.12 6.21 -0.20
C LYS A 34 0.59 5.13 0.61
N PHE A 35 1.76 5.45 1.17
CA PHE A 35 2.51 4.56 2.03
C PHE A 35 1.71 4.18 3.29
N VAL A 36 1.12 5.15 3.98
CA VAL A 36 0.30 4.88 5.17
C VAL A 36 -0.93 4.04 4.84
N GLN A 37 -1.58 4.27 3.69
CA GLN A 37 -2.69 3.43 3.23
C GLN A 37 -2.26 1.97 3.07
N PHE A 38 -1.12 1.75 2.41
CA PHE A 38 -0.53 0.42 2.21
C PHE A 38 -0.20 -0.24 3.56
N GLN A 39 0.60 0.44 4.38
CA GLN A 39 1.09 -0.04 5.67
C GLN A 39 -0.06 -0.41 6.62
N LEU A 40 -1.09 0.44 6.71
CA LEU A 40 -2.23 0.18 7.58
C LEU A 40 -3.02 -1.05 7.12
N THR A 41 -3.18 -1.24 5.81
CA THR A 41 -3.89 -2.41 5.25
C THR A 41 -3.14 -3.71 5.58
N VAL A 42 -1.81 -3.74 5.38
CA VAL A 42 -0.96 -4.89 5.68
C VAL A 42 -1.07 -5.26 7.16
N ASN A 43 -0.90 -4.28 8.05
CA ASN A 43 -0.90 -4.50 9.49
C ASN A 43 -2.27 -4.95 10.02
N VAL A 44 -3.37 -4.34 9.54
CA VAL A 44 -4.73 -4.76 9.91
C VAL A 44 -4.98 -6.21 9.50
N VAL A 45 -4.64 -6.59 8.27
CA VAL A 45 -4.87 -7.96 7.79
C VAL A 45 -4.01 -8.95 8.56
N ALA A 46 -2.72 -8.67 8.74
CA ALA A 46 -1.78 -9.53 9.48
C ALA A 46 -2.22 -9.77 10.93
N LEU A 47 -2.66 -8.73 11.63
CA LEU A 47 -3.13 -8.82 12.99
C LEU A 47 -4.44 -9.63 13.06
N MET A 48 -5.41 -9.30 12.20
CA MET A 48 -6.74 -9.89 12.25
C MET A 48 -6.75 -11.37 11.85
N ILE A 49 -5.97 -11.79 10.85
CA ILE A 49 -5.88 -13.21 10.46
C ILE A 49 -5.31 -14.07 11.61
N ASN A 50 -4.23 -13.59 12.24
CA ASN A 50 -3.61 -14.31 13.34
C ASN A 50 -4.49 -14.33 14.57
N PHE A 51 -5.14 -13.21 14.91
CA PHE A 51 -6.06 -13.12 16.04
C PHE A 51 -7.26 -14.07 15.86
N ILE A 52 -7.97 -13.99 14.74
CA ILE A 52 -9.14 -14.83 14.47
C ILE A 52 -8.74 -16.31 14.43
N SER A 53 -7.62 -16.65 13.79
CA SER A 53 -7.13 -18.02 13.74
C SER A 53 -6.75 -18.57 15.11
N ALA A 54 -6.06 -17.77 15.93
CA ALA A 54 -5.67 -18.18 17.27
C ALA A 54 -6.90 -18.40 18.16
N CYS A 55 -7.93 -17.55 18.06
CA CYS A 55 -9.18 -17.72 18.80
C CYS A 55 -9.97 -18.97 18.37
N ALA A 56 -10.00 -19.28 17.07
CA ALA A 56 -10.82 -20.38 16.55
C ALA A 56 -10.14 -21.74 16.56
N SER A 57 -8.84 -21.79 16.23
CA SER A 57 -8.07 -23.02 16.02
C SER A 57 -6.92 -23.21 17.02
N GLY A 58 -6.68 -22.24 17.92
CA GLY A 58 -5.59 -22.29 18.89
C GLY A 58 -4.18 -22.10 18.30
N SER A 59 -4.07 -21.91 16.98
CA SER A 59 -2.79 -21.70 16.28
C SER A 59 -2.92 -20.62 15.21
N ALA A 60 -1.85 -19.83 15.04
CA ALA A 60 -1.79 -18.77 14.04
C ALA A 60 -1.09 -19.29 12.76
N PRO A 61 -1.61 -18.97 11.57
CA PRO A 61 -1.06 -19.47 10.33
C PRO A 61 0.24 -18.76 9.95
N LEU A 62 0.43 -17.50 10.40
CA LEU A 62 1.64 -16.72 10.15
C LEU A 62 2.52 -16.71 11.39
N THR A 63 3.78 -17.09 11.22
CA THR A 63 4.76 -17.09 12.31
C THR A 63 5.30 -15.68 12.58
N ALA A 64 5.89 -15.47 13.77
CA ALA A 64 6.50 -14.18 14.11
C ALA A 64 7.62 -13.79 13.11
N VAL A 65 8.40 -14.76 12.62
CA VAL A 65 9.47 -14.53 11.63
C VAL A 65 8.89 -14.09 10.29
N GLN A 66 7.80 -14.72 9.85
CA GLN A 66 7.10 -14.36 8.61
C GLN A 66 6.51 -12.95 8.67
N LEU A 67 5.92 -12.58 9.81
CA LEU A 67 5.43 -11.22 10.05
C LEU A 67 6.55 -10.19 10.10
N LEU A 68 7.68 -10.54 10.72
CA LEU A 68 8.86 -9.66 10.75
C LEU A 68 9.42 -9.45 9.34
N TRP A 69 9.47 -10.48 8.50
CA TRP A 69 9.87 -10.35 7.10
C TRP A 69 9.00 -9.33 6.35
N VAL A 70 7.67 -9.43 6.50
CA VAL A 70 6.74 -8.51 5.83
C VAL A 70 6.91 -7.09 6.39
N ASN A 71 6.85 -6.93 7.71
CA ASN A 71 6.89 -5.61 8.34
C ASN A 71 8.25 -4.90 8.24
N LEU A 72 9.36 -5.64 8.17
CA LEU A 72 10.70 -5.05 8.15
C LEU A 72 11.22 -4.86 6.74
N ILE A 73 11.02 -5.84 5.84
CA ILE A 73 11.67 -5.83 4.54
C ILE A 73 10.68 -5.42 3.45
N MET A 74 9.55 -6.12 3.33
CA MET A 74 8.56 -5.79 2.30
C MET A 74 8.02 -4.37 2.49
N ASP A 75 7.63 -4.01 3.70
CA ASP A 75 7.08 -2.69 4.00
C ASP A 75 8.10 -1.57 3.79
N THR A 76 9.38 -1.80 4.14
CA THR A 76 10.45 -0.82 3.91
C THR A 76 10.74 -0.64 2.41
N LEU A 77 10.75 -1.73 1.65
CA LEU A 77 10.92 -1.67 0.19
C LEU A 77 9.73 -0.98 -0.47
N GLY A 78 8.50 -1.31 -0.06
CA GLY A 78 7.28 -0.65 -0.56
C GLY A 78 7.21 0.83 -0.17
N ALA A 79 7.67 1.19 1.04
CA ALA A 79 7.81 2.57 1.47
C ALA A 79 8.75 3.34 0.54
N LEU A 80 9.90 2.76 0.21
CA LEU A 80 10.86 3.35 -0.73
C LEU A 80 10.24 3.52 -2.13
N ALA A 81 9.53 2.50 -2.62
CA ALA A 81 8.89 2.54 -3.94
C ALA A 81 7.79 3.61 -4.04
N LEU A 82 6.96 3.75 -3.01
CA LEU A 82 5.87 4.73 -2.96
C LEU A 82 6.35 6.15 -2.62
N ALA A 83 7.39 6.29 -1.79
CA ALA A 83 7.94 7.59 -1.40
C ALA A 83 8.68 8.29 -2.54
N THR A 84 9.32 7.53 -3.42
CA THR A 84 10.18 8.04 -4.51
C THR A 84 9.43 8.38 -5.80
N GLU A 85 8.10 8.35 -5.79
CA GLU A 85 7.32 8.70 -6.97
C GLU A 85 7.42 10.21 -7.32
N PRO A 86 7.78 10.55 -8.57
CA PRO A 86 7.93 11.94 -8.98
C PRO A 86 6.58 12.66 -9.06
N PRO A 87 6.57 13.99 -8.89
CA PRO A 87 5.36 14.80 -8.98
C PRO A 87 4.77 14.73 -10.40
N HIS A 88 3.47 14.45 -10.48
CA HIS A 88 2.69 14.46 -11.72
C HIS A 88 2.03 15.83 -11.97
N ASP A 89 1.90 16.27 -13.22
CA ASP A 89 1.42 17.62 -13.54
C ASP A 89 -0.03 17.92 -13.13
N GLY A 90 -0.85 16.88 -12.92
CA GLY A 90 -2.21 17.02 -12.39
C GLY A 90 -2.28 17.35 -10.89
N LEU A 91 -1.17 17.31 -10.15
CA LEU A 91 -1.13 17.65 -8.71
C LEU A 91 -1.32 19.15 -8.46
N THR A 92 -0.85 19.99 -9.38
CA THR A 92 -0.93 21.45 -9.28
C THR A 92 -2.35 21.98 -9.50
N SER A 93 -3.22 21.22 -10.18
CA SER A 93 -4.62 21.58 -10.41
C SER A 93 -5.55 21.30 -9.22
N ARG A 94 -5.05 20.60 -8.18
CA ARG A 94 -5.82 20.34 -6.96
C ARG A 94 -5.67 21.51 -5.98
N PRO A 95 -6.74 21.90 -5.26
CA PRO A 95 -6.65 22.91 -4.21
C PRO A 95 -5.69 22.45 -3.09
N PRO A 96 -5.07 23.38 -2.35
CA PRO A 96 -4.23 23.05 -1.21
C PRO A 96 -5.03 22.24 -0.16
N VAL A 97 -4.31 21.36 0.53
CA VAL A 97 -4.87 20.57 1.63
C VAL A 97 -5.05 21.49 2.84
N GLY A 98 -6.27 21.61 3.36
CA GLY A 98 -6.58 22.43 4.54
C GLY A 98 -5.89 21.89 5.81
N ARG A 99 -5.65 22.74 6.80
CA ARG A 99 -5.00 22.32 8.06
C ARG A 99 -5.85 21.38 8.92
N ASP A 100 -7.18 21.53 8.82
CA ASP A 100 -8.14 20.80 9.67
C ASP A 100 -8.65 19.50 9.04
N VAL A 101 -8.11 19.08 7.89
CA VAL A 101 -8.53 17.83 7.24
C VAL A 101 -7.78 16.64 7.83
N SER A 102 -8.49 15.53 8.03
CA SER A 102 -7.87 14.29 8.51
C SER A 102 -6.80 13.79 7.54
N PHE A 103 -5.64 13.40 8.06
CA PHE A 103 -4.55 12.82 7.27
C PHE A 103 -4.99 11.54 6.54
N ILE A 104 -5.80 10.70 7.20
CA ILE A 104 -6.42 9.53 6.59
C ILE A 104 -7.78 9.94 6.06
N THR A 105 -7.86 10.12 4.74
CA THR A 105 -9.10 10.54 4.06
C THR A 105 -10.15 9.43 4.07
N LYS A 106 -11.43 9.77 3.89
CA LYS A 106 -12.51 8.79 3.73
C LYS A 106 -12.28 7.84 2.55
N THR A 107 -11.67 8.33 1.47
CA THR A 107 -11.25 7.50 0.32
C THR A 107 -10.23 6.45 0.73
N MET A 108 -9.22 6.82 1.53
CA MET A 108 -8.24 5.88 2.06
C MET A 108 -8.91 4.84 2.96
N TRP A 109 -9.80 5.25 3.86
CA TRP A 109 -10.55 4.32 4.72
C TRP A 109 -11.37 3.31 3.92
N ARG A 110 -12.09 3.74 2.89
CA ARG A 110 -12.81 2.82 1.98
C ARG A 110 -11.86 1.80 1.36
N ASN A 111 -10.72 2.25 0.84
CA ASN A 111 -9.74 1.37 0.21
C ASN A 111 -9.16 0.37 1.23
N ILE A 112 -8.72 0.86 2.40
CA ILE A 112 -8.14 0.04 3.47
C ILE A 112 -9.15 -1.02 3.93
N ILE A 113 -10.36 -0.63 4.31
CA ILE A 113 -11.39 -1.55 4.79
C ILE A 113 -11.76 -2.56 3.70
N GLY A 114 -11.98 -2.10 2.46
CA GLY A 114 -12.37 -2.97 1.36
C GLY A 114 -11.29 -4.01 1.02
N HIS A 115 -10.02 -3.60 0.96
CA HIS A 115 -8.91 -4.53 0.74
C HIS A 115 -8.71 -5.47 1.93
N SER A 116 -8.80 -4.97 3.16
CA SER A 116 -8.67 -5.81 4.36
C SER A 116 -9.76 -6.87 4.44
N ILE A 117 -11.02 -6.52 4.14
CA ILE A 117 -12.14 -7.49 4.13
C ILE A 117 -11.89 -8.58 3.11
N TYR A 118 -11.51 -8.22 1.88
CA TYR A 118 -11.21 -9.19 0.83
C TYR A 118 -10.07 -10.12 1.22
N GLN A 119 -8.93 -9.58 1.66
CA GLN A 119 -7.78 -10.37 2.05
C GLN A 119 -8.10 -11.28 3.23
N LEU A 120 -8.81 -10.78 4.25
CA LEU A 120 -9.24 -11.59 5.38
C LEU A 120 -10.20 -12.71 4.97
N ALA A 121 -11.17 -12.43 4.09
CA ALA A 121 -12.10 -13.46 3.62
C ALA A 121 -11.35 -14.61 2.93
N ILE A 122 -10.41 -14.31 2.04
CA ILE A 122 -9.61 -15.32 1.35
C ILE A 122 -8.71 -16.07 2.33
N LEU A 123 -7.95 -15.36 3.16
CA LEU A 123 -6.98 -15.99 4.06
C LEU A 123 -7.67 -16.85 5.13
N LEU A 124 -8.81 -16.40 5.67
CA LEU A 124 -9.60 -17.20 6.60
C LEU A 124 -10.23 -18.41 5.92
N THR A 125 -10.72 -18.27 4.68
CA THR A 125 -11.23 -19.41 3.90
C THR A 125 -10.15 -20.46 3.71
N PHE A 126 -8.94 -20.07 3.33
CA PHE A 126 -7.81 -21.00 3.21
C PHE A 126 -7.29 -21.49 4.56
N ASN A 127 -7.45 -20.74 5.64
CA ASN A 127 -7.07 -21.18 6.98
C ASN A 127 -7.99 -22.29 7.50
N PHE A 128 -9.31 -22.15 7.35
CA PHE A 128 -10.26 -23.14 7.86
C PHE A 128 -10.56 -24.28 6.87
N ALA A 129 -10.70 -23.96 5.58
CA ALA A 129 -11.10 -24.90 4.54
C ALA A 129 -9.98 -25.24 3.56
N GLY A 130 -8.76 -24.70 3.72
CA GLY A 130 -7.66 -24.87 2.77
C GLY A 130 -7.27 -26.32 2.53
N LYS A 131 -7.27 -27.18 3.56
CA LYS A 131 -6.94 -28.61 3.40
C LYS A 131 -7.89 -29.31 2.44
N GLN A 132 -9.18 -29.02 2.51
CA GLN A 132 -10.20 -29.61 1.65
C GLN A 132 -10.19 -28.98 0.25
N ILE A 133 -10.05 -27.65 0.17
CA ILE A 133 -10.04 -26.90 -1.11
C ILE A 133 -8.81 -27.26 -1.94
N LEU A 134 -7.64 -27.36 -1.31
CA LEU A 134 -6.37 -27.66 -1.97
C LEU A 134 -6.07 -29.16 -2.06
N ARG A 135 -6.98 -30.02 -1.57
CA ARG A 135 -6.86 -31.49 -1.53
C ARG A 135 -5.52 -31.94 -0.94
N LEU A 136 -5.13 -31.34 0.19
CA LEU A 136 -3.88 -31.67 0.87
C LEU A 136 -4.10 -32.89 1.77
N GLU A 137 -3.45 -34.00 1.42
CA GLU A 137 -3.47 -35.24 2.19
C GLU A 137 -2.09 -35.49 2.84
N GLY A 138 -2.07 -35.97 4.07
CA GLY A 138 -0.85 -36.37 4.79
C GLY A 138 -0.50 -35.53 6.03
N SER A 139 0.56 -35.95 6.75
CA SER A 139 1.01 -35.32 8.00
C SER A 139 1.57 -33.91 7.81
N ASP A 140 2.08 -33.58 6.61
CA ASP A 140 2.65 -32.27 6.29
C ASP A 140 1.63 -31.25 5.78
N ALA A 141 0.35 -31.64 5.64
CA ALA A 141 -0.70 -30.79 5.09
C ALA A 141 -0.84 -29.44 5.82
N THR A 142 -0.68 -29.42 7.14
CA THR A 142 -0.75 -28.18 7.93
C THR A 142 0.42 -27.23 7.64
N LYS A 143 1.64 -27.76 7.44
CA LYS A 143 2.82 -26.94 7.13
C LYS A 143 2.72 -26.34 5.73
N ILE A 144 2.28 -27.15 4.76
CA ILE A 144 2.04 -26.69 3.38
C ILE A 144 0.95 -25.62 3.35
N GLN A 145 -0.14 -25.83 4.09
CA GLN A 145 -1.23 -24.86 4.22
C GLN A 145 -0.75 -23.53 4.81
N ASN A 146 0.02 -23.55 5.91
CA ASN A 146 0.55 -22.32 6.51
C ASN A 146 1.51 -21.60 5.57
N THR A 147 2.36 -22.34 4.85
CA THR A 147 3.26 -21.76 3.84
C THR A 147 2.49 -21.15 2.68
N PHE A 148 1.43 -21.81 2.22
CA PHE A 148 0.54 -21.29 1.18
C PHE A 148 -0.20 -20.03 1.62
N ILE A 149 -0.68 -19.98 2.88
CA ILE A 149 -1.32 -18.79 3.46
C ILE A 149 -0.32 -17.64 3.51
N PHE A 150 0.90 -17.89 3.98
CA PHE A 150 1.99 -16.90 3.98
C PHE A 150 2.29 -16.41 2.56
N ASN A 151 2.44 -17.31 1.59
CA ASN A 151 2.72 -16.94 0.20
C ASN A 151 1.59 -16.09 -0.41
N THR A 152 0.35 -16.51 -0.20
CA THR A 152 -0.84 -15.80 -0.67
C THR A 152 -0.94 -14.42 -0.03
N PHE A 153 -0.66 -14.31 1.27
CA PHE A 153 -0.61 -13.05 1.99
C PHE A 153 0.42 -12.08 1.39
N VAL A 154 1.64 -12.56 1.11
CA VAL A 154 2.69 -11.76 0.47
C VAL A 154 2.27 -11.28 -0.91
N PHE A 155 1.73 -12.15 -1.76
CA PHE A 155 1.25 -11.72 -3.08
C PHE A 155 0.09 -10.73 -2.99
N CYS A 156 -0.84 -10.92 -2.05
CA CYS A 156 -1.87 -9.92 -1.78
C CYS A 156 -1.27 -8.55 -1.45
N GLN A 157 -0.16 -8.48 -0.72
CA GLN A 157 0.52 -7.21 -0.44
C GLN A 157 1.19 -6.62 -1.66
N VAL A 158 1.90 -7.43 -2.45
CA VAL A 158 2.51 -7.00 -3.73
C VAL A 158 1.47 -6.33 -4.65
N PHE A 159 0.27 -6.91 -4.77
CA PHE A 159 -0.80 -6.29 -5.56
C PHE A 159 -1.50 -5.12 -4.84
N ASN A 160 -1.56 -5.13 -3.50
CA ASN A 160 -2.06 -4.00 -2.73
C ASN A 160 -1.14 -2.76 -2.83
N GLU A 161 0.16 -2.96 -2.97
CA GLU A 161 1.15 -1.91 -3.22
C GLU A 161 0.86 -1.21 -4.54
N ILE A 162 0.62 -2.00 -5.60
CA ILE A 162 0.17 -1.49 -6.90
C ILE A 162 -1.13 -0.68 -6.73
N ASN A 163 -2.12 -1.19 -5.99
CA ASN A 163 -3.40 -0.49 -5.78
C ASN A 163 -3.25 0.82 -5.00
N SER A 164 -2.34 0.86 -4.03
CA SER A 164 -2.11 2.02 -3.16
C SER A 164 -1.37 3.16 -3.87
N ARG A 165 -0.75 2.88 -5.02
CA ARG A 165 -0.08 3.86 -5.87
C ARG A 165 -0.98 4.99 -6.36
N ASP A 166 -2.27 4.74 -6.54
CA ASP A 166 -3.25 5.76 -6.91
C ASP A 166 -4.53 5.57 -6.09
N MET A 167 -4.79 6.49 -5.15
CA MET A 167 -5.91 6.36 -4.20
C MET A 167 -7.28 6.61 -4.85
N ASP A 168 -7.33 7.47 -5.88
CA ASP A 168 -8.58 7.93 -6.53
C ASP A 168 -8.81 7.32 -7.92
N LYS A 169 -7.75 7.06 -8.69
CA LYS A 169 -7.86 6.73 -10.12
C LYS A 169 -8.02 5.23 -10.35
N ILE A 170 -8.89 4.86 -11.29
CA ILE A 170 -9.14 3.47 -11.69
C ILE A 170 -7.95 2.89 -12.48
N ASN A 171 -7.25 3.72 -13.28
CA ASN A 171 -6.11 3.29 -14.10
C ASN A 171 -4.82 3.13 -13.28
N ILE A 172 -4.79 2.10 -12.43
CA ILE A 172 -3.67 1.78 -11.54
C ILE A 172 -2.39 1.43 -12.33
N PHE A 173 -2.54 0.86 -13.53
CA PHE A 173 -1.43 0.47 -14.40
C PHE A 173 -0.74 1.64 -15.10
N ARG A 174 -1.34 2.84 -15.10
CA ARG A 174 -0.79 3.96 -15.86
C ARG A 174 0.52 4.42 -15.21
N GLY A 175 1.61 4.31 -15.97
CA GLY A 175 2.93 4.74 -15.52
C GLY A 175 3.65 3.80 -14.55
N ILE A 176 3.17 2.56 -14.33
CA ILE A 176 3.91 1.57 -13.51
C ILE A 176 5.28 1.33 -14.14
N PHE A 177 5.31 1.12 -15.45
CA PHE A 177 6.54 0.92 -16.21
C PHE A 177 7.42 2.16 -16.35
N SER A 178 6.92 3.33 -15.95
CA SER A 178 7.69 4.57 -15.95
C SER A 178 8.55 4.75 -14.70
N SER A 179 8.23 4.05 -13.59
CA SER A 179 9.01 4.10 -12.36
C SER A 179 9.86 2.84 -12.24
N TRP A 180 11.13 2.95 -12.66
CA TRP A 180 12.09 1.85 -12.57
C TRP A 180 12.35 1.41 -11.13
N ILE A 181 12.31 2.34 -10.17
CA ILE A 181 12.47 2.03 -8.75
C ILE A 181 11.31 1.15 -8.26
N PHE A 182 10.07 1.51 -8.61
CA PHE A 182 8.88 0.72 -8.26
C PHE A 182 8.95 -0.69 -8.85
N LEU A 183 9.28 -0.82 -10.15
CA LEU A 183 9.46 -2.11 -10.79
C LEU A 183 10.59 -2.93 -10.15
N GLY A 184 11.71 -2.30 -9.82
CA GLY A 184 12.86 -2.93 -9.18
C GLY A 184 12.50 -3.50 -7.80
N VAL A 185 11.77 -2.73 -6.99
CA VAL A 185 11.26 -3.18 -5.69
C VAL A 185 10.29 -4.35 -5.84
N MET A 186 9.31 -4.24 -6.74
CA MET A 186 8.34 -5.31 -6.99
C MET A 186 9.02 -6.62 -7.41
N PHE A 187 9.99 -6.54 -8.32
CA PHE A 187 10.78 -7.69 -8.75
C PHE A 187 11.62 -8.25 -7.60
N ALA A 188 12.30 -7.40 -6.84
CA ALA A 188 13.10 -7.82 -5.69
C ALA A 188 12.25 -8.54 -4.63
N THR A 189 11.05 -8.02 -4.32
CA THR A 189 10.12 -8.64 -3.38
C THR A 189 9.71 -10.04 -3.82
N VAL A 190 9.39 -10.24 -5.11
CA VAL A 190 9.04 -11.57 -5.64
C VAL A 190 10.24 -12.52 -5.60
N VAL A 191 11.44 -12.04 -5.96
CA VAL A 191 12.67 -12.86 -5.89
C VAL A 191 12.97 -13.29 -4.46
N PHE A 192 12.93 -12.35 -3.50
CA PHE A 192 13.13 -12.69 -2.10
C PHE A 192 12.06 -13.64 -1.57
N GLN A 193 10.80 -13.50 -2.00
CA GLN A 193 9.73 -14.41 -1.62
C GLN A 193 10.01 -15.85 -2.09
N VAL A 194 10.49 -16.02 -3.33
CA VAL A 194 10.92 -17.33 -3.85
C VAL A 194 12.08 -17.88 -3.04
N ILE A 195 13.08 -17.04 -2.72
CA ILE A 195 14.23 -17.45 -1.90
C ILE A 195 13.77 -17.94 -0.52
N ILE A 196 12.85 -17.22 0.12
CA ILE A 196 12.37 -17.57 1.46
C ILE A 196 11.61 -18.89 1.47
N ILE A 197 10.77 -19.13 0.47
CA ILE A 197 9.94 -20.33 0.40
C ILE A 197 10.75 -21.57 0.00
N GLU A 198 11.62 -21.45 -1.00
CA GLU A 198 12.33 -22.60 -1.57
C GLU A 198 13.64 -22.92 -0.84
N PHE A 199 14.35 -21.93 -0.32
CA PHE A 199 15.71 -22.11 0.23
C PHE A 199 15.84 -21.86 1.73
N LEU A 200 14.99 -21.01 2.34
CA LEU A 200 15.06 -20.66 3.77
C LEU A 200 13.96 -21.34 4.60
N GLY A 201 13.47 -22.51 4.17
CA GLY A 201 12.41 -23.27 4.84
C GLY A 201 12.60 -23.47 6.35
N THR A 202 13.83 -23.82 6.75
CA THR A 202 14.17 -24.06 8.16
C THR A 202 14.12 -22.81 9.03
N PHE A 203 14.41 -21.63 8.45
CA PHE A 203 14.40 -20.36 9.18
C PHE A 203 12.99 -19.75 9.23
N ALA A 204 12.25 -19.81 8.12
CA ALA A 204 10.93 -19.22 7.99
C ALA A 204 9.77 -20.16 8.37
N SER A 205 10.08 -21.40 8.80
CA SER A 205 9.11 -22.47 9.03
C SER A 205 8.20 -22.71 7.82
N THR A 206 8.78 -22.65 6.62
CA THR A 206 8.10 -22.83 5.33
C THR A 206 8.49 -24.15 4.67
N THR A 207 7.61 -24.68 3.83
CA THR A 207 7.86 -25.86 3.00
C THR A 207 7.82 -25.49 1.53
N PRO A 208 8.72 -26.03 0.67
CA PRO A 208 8.68 -25.82 -0.77
C PRO A 208 7.27 -26.04 -1.34
N LEU A 209 6.81 -25.09 -2.16
CA LEU A 209 5.45 -25.09 -2.69
C LEU A 209 5.46 -25.63 -4.13
N SER A 210 4.42 -26.40 -4.47
CA SER A 210 4.25 -26.81 -5.87
C SER A 210 3.95 -25.60 -6.75
N TRP A 211 4.32 -25.68 -8.04
CA TRP A 211 4.05 -24.62 -9.00
C TRP A 211 2.55 -24.27 -9.10
N GLN A 212 1.66 -25.24 -8.85
CA GLN A 212 0.21 -25.03 -8.84
C GLN A 212 -0.21 -24.13 -7.68
N LEU A 213 0.34 -24.35 -6.48
CA LEU A 213 0.06 -23.54 -5.31
C LEU A 213 0.63 -22.12 -5.47
N TRP A 214 1.81 -21.99 -6.07
CA TRP A 214 2.35 -20.70 -6.49
C TRP A 214 1.39 -19.94 -7.42
N LEU A 215 0.90 -20.60 -8.47
CA LEU A 215 -0.04 -19.99 -9.41
C LEU A 215 -1.32 -19.55 -8.72
N ILE A 216 -1.89 -20.39 -7.85
CA ILE A 216 -3.10 -20.06 -7.08
C ILE A 216 -2.84 -18.86 -6.16
N SER A 217 -1.70 -18.78 -5.48
CA SER A 217 -1.35 -17.63 -4.64
C SER A 217 -1.28 -16.33 -5.46
N VAL A 218 -0.64 -16.36 -6.63
CA VAL A 218 -0.54 -15.20 -7.53
C VAL A 218 -1.92 -14.80 -8.04
N LEU A 219 -2.78 -15.75 -8.43
CA LEU A 219 -4.13 -15.46 -8.91
C LEU A 219 -5.00 -14.81 -7.83
N ASN A 220 -4.94 -15.30 -6.59
CA ASN A 220 -5.64 -14.68 -5.46
C ASN A 220 -5.13 -13.25 -5.19
N GLY A 221 -3.82 -13.05 -5.30
CA GLY A 221 -3.23 -11.71 -5.24
C GLY A 221 -3.75 -10.81 -6.37
N ALA A 222 -3.73 -11.29 -7.62
CA ALA A 222 -4.17 -10.52 -8.79
C ALA A 222 -5.66 -10.16 -8.74
N ALA A 223 -6.51 -11.02 -8.18
CA ALA A 223 -7.91 -10.73 -7.96
C ALA A 223 -8.14 -9.53 -7.02
N SER A 224 -7.18 -9.17 -6.17
CA SER A 224 -7.24 -7.92 -5.38
C SER A 224 -7.26 -6.65 -6.25
N LEU A 225 -6.72 -6.71 -7.47
CA LEU A 225 -6.78 -5.60 -8.43
C LEU A 225 -8.22 -5.38 -8.93
N ILE A 226 -8.96 -6.48 -9.15
CA ILE A 226 -10.37 -6.41 -9.56
C ILE A 226 -11.19 -5.78 -8.43
N VAL A 227 -10.94 -6.20 -7.19
CA VAL A 227 -11.56 -5.61 -6.00
C VAL A 227 -11.25 -4.12 -5.90
N ALA A 228 -10.02 -3.69 -6.20
CA ALA A 228 -9.67 -2.27 -6.21
C ALA A 228 -10.52 -1.47 -7.21
N VAL A 229 -10.75 -2.01 -8.41
CA VAL A 229 -11.63 -1.39 -9.41
C VAL A 229 -13.05 -1.25 -8.86
N ILE A 230 -13.58 -2.32 -8.25
CA ILE A 230 -14.93 -2.30 -7.65
C ILE A 230 -15.02 -1.27 -6.53
N LEU A 231 -14.06 -1.23 -5.61
CA LEU A 231 -14.04 -0.26 -4.50
C LEU A 231 -13.96 1.19 -5.00
N LYS A 232 -13.22 1.43 -6.08
CA LYS A 232 -13.09 2.77 -6.68
C LYS A 232 -14.35 3.23 -7.40
N LEU A 233 -15.25 2.32 -7.79
CA LEU A 233 -16.56 2.67 -8.36
C LEU A 233 -17.54 3.20 -7.30
N ILE A 234 -17.35 2.86 -6.03
CA ILE A 234 -18.21 3.32 -4.93
C ILE A 234 -17.85 4.78 -4.62
N PRO A 235 -18.72 5.77 -4.90
CA PRO A 235 -18.41 7.16 -4.62
C PRO A 235 -18.30 7.40 -3.12
N VAL A 236 -17.33 8.21 -2.71
CA VAL A 236 -17.16 8.65 -1.32
C VAL A 236 -17.30 10.15 -1.28
N GLU A 237 -18.16 10.64 -0.39
CA GLU A 237 -18.30 12.06 -0.09
C GLU A 237 -16.93 12.64 0.24
N ARG A 238 -16.43 13.54 -0.61
CA ARG A 238 -15.19 14.26 -0.31
C ARG A 238 -15.51 15.26 0.78
N GLU A 239 -14.70 15.28 1.83
CA GLU A 239 -14.73 16.41 2.75
C GLU A 239 -14.27 17.65 1.99
N THR A 240 -15.23 18.42 1.49
CA THR A 240 -14.98 19.78 1.05
C THR A 240 -14.68 20.58 2.29
N SER A 241 -13.39 20.79 2.57
CA SER A 241 -12.97 21.84 3.48
C SER A 241 -13.64 23.13 2.99
N LYS A 242 -14.53 23.70 3.81
CA LYS A 242 -14.93 25.09 3.65
C LYS A 242 -13.65 25.89 3.86
N HIS A 243 -13.19 26.52 2.79
CA HIS A 243 -12.05 27.42 2.81
C HIS A 243 -12.37 28.55 3.78
N HIS A 244 -11.79 28.49 4.98
CA HIS A 244 -11.70 29.64 5.89
C HIS A 244 -10.24 30.09 5.86
N ASP A 245 -9.76 30.37 4.65
CA ASP A 245 -8.60 31.22 4.51
C ASP A 245 -9.09 32.58 4.96
N GLY A 246 -8.72 33.03 6.16
CA GLY A 246 -9.07 34.36 6.67
C GLY A 246 -8.44 35.51 5.88
N TYR A 247 -8.28 35.32 4.57
CA TYR A 247 -7.74 36.23 3.58
C TYR A 247 -8.78 36.34 2.47
N ASP A 248 -9.38 37.53 2.36
CA ASP A 248 -10.10 37.91 1.16
C ASP A 248 -9.12 37.93 -0.02
N LEU A 249 -9.57 37.43 -1.17
CA LEU A 249 -8.83 37.61 -2.42
C LEU A 249 -8.55 39.10 -2.60
N LEU A 250 -7.27 39.47 -2.71
CA LEU A 250 -6.91 40.84 -3.06
C LEU A 250 -7.65 41.21 -4.36
N PRO A 251 -8.36 42.34 -4.40
CA PRO A 251 -9.10 42.75 -5.57
C PRO A 251 -8.15 42.82 -6.76
N SER A 252 -8.38 41.96 -7.74
CA SER A 252 -7.62 41.92 -8.99
C SER A 252 -8.30 42.87 -9.97
N GLY A 253 -7.99 44.16 -9.87
CA GLY A 253 -8.52 45.16 -10.78
C GLY A 253 -8.05 46.59 -10.47
N PRO A 254 -8.07 47.50 -11.47
CA PRO A 254 -7.45 48.82 -11.40
C PRO A 254 -8.34 49.82 -10.65
N GLU A 255 -8.66 49.54 -9.39
CA GLU A 255 -9.33 50.51 -8.49
C GLU A 255 -8.38 51.06 -7.41
N LEU A 256 -7.08 50.99 -7.67
CA LEU A 256 -6.04 51.73 -6.96
C LEU A 256 -5.34 52.67 -7.97
N ALA A 257 -6.09 53.66 -8.45
CA ALA A 257 -5.59 54.85 -9.13
C ALA A 257 -6.32 56.08 -8.58
#